data_AF-A0A310SP77-F1
#
_entry.id   AF-A0A310SP77-F1
#
_cell.length_a   1.000
_cell.length_b   1.000
_cell.length_c   1.000
_cell.angle_alpha   90.00
_cell.angle_beta   90.00
_cell.angle_gamma   90.00
#
_symmetry.space_group_name_H-M   'P 1'
#
loop_
_entity.id
_entity.type
_entity.pdbx_description
1 polymer ?
#
loop_
_entity_poly.entity_id
_entity_poly.type
_entity_poly.pdbx_seq_one_letter_code
_entity_poly.pdbx_strand_id
1 'polypeptide(L)'
;FDIIEFDPMTFKILLIYLQTGSCRLTCSNIPGLICAAEHYDLPDLLQACFRHAKQYLRVEIVCVMLSALENYCWRYTSASELVNMILAFIETRACQLFRNPDFLRLSESMVQMIMCRSLEVGEIRKFEAMMEWANNRIKDRKSTKVDPEVEFKCIMERLSKDLKLHKITPQELIRIVLPSKAIKNERILETLVYQANSGIYRNVDSYLEAYQKKVQNQESFDCGL
;
A
#
# COMPACT_ATOMS: atom_id res chain seq x y z
N PHE A 1 16.06 37.89 -0.13
CA PHE A 1 16.02 36.93 -1.25
C PHE A 1 15.89 35.57 -0.60
N ASP A 2 14.72 34.93 -0.75
CA ASP A 2 14.46 33.62 -0.16
C ASP A 2 14.79 32.55 -1.18
N ILE A 3 15.60 31.56 -0.79
CA ILE A 3 15.85 30.37 -1.60
C ILE A 3 14.67 29.44 -1.33
N ILE A 4 13.75 29.35 -2.28
CA ILE A 4 12.45 28.66 -2.10
C ILE A 4 12.54 27.17 -2.48
N GLU A 5 13.59 26.75 -3.19
CA GLU A 5 13.66 25.41 -3.79
C GLU A 5 13.84 24.28 -2.77
N PHE A 6 14.51 24.54 -1.65
CA PHE A 6 14.75 23.55 -0.61
C PHE A 6 14.44 24.13 0.77
N ASP A 7 14.02 23.27 1.69
CA ASP A 7 13.84 23.70 3.07
C ASP A 7 15.18 24.17 3.67
N PRO A 8 15.16 25.13 4.63
CA PRO A 8 16.38 25.70 5.17
C PRO A 8 17.35 24.68 5.77
N MET A 9 16.84 23.54 6.28
CA MET A 9 17.68 22.51 6.90
C MET A 9 18.42 21.69 5.84
N THR A 10 17.73 21.26 4.77
CA THR A 10 18.36 20.61 3.63
C THR A 10 19.43 21.51 3.01
N PHE A 11 19.11 22.79 2.79
CA PHE A 11 20.06 23.74 2.20
C PHE A 11 21.29 23.95 3.09
N LYS A 12 21.10 24.07 4.41
CA LYS A 12 22.21 24.19 5.36
C LYS A 12 23.13 22.96 5.34
N ILE A 13 22.57 21.75 5.29
CA ILE A 13 23.37 20.51 5.25
C ILE A 13 24.15 20.43 3.94
N LEU A 14 23.54 20.82 2.82
CA LEU A 14 24.19 20.91 1.53
C LEU A 14 25.37 21.89 1.55
N LEU A 15 25.21 23.09 2.11
CA LEU A 15 26.31 24.07 2.23
C LEU A 15 27.47 23.53 3.06
N ILE A 16 27.18 22.84 4.16
CA ILE A 16 28.22 22.19 4.98
C ILE A 16 28.95 21.11 4.17
N TYR A 17 28.23 20.32 3.38
CA TYR A 17 28.82 19.34 2.48
C TYR A 17 29.75 20.00 1.45
N LEU A 18 29.31 21.07 0.79
CA LEU A 18 30.14 21.79 -0.20
C LEU A 18 31.40 22.41 0.41
N GLN A 19 31.34 22.86 1.66
CA GLN A 19 32.49 23.46 2.35
C GLN A 19 33.48 22.43 2.89
N THR A 20 32.99 21.27 3.37
CA THR A 20 33.81 20.30 4.13
C THR A 20 34.04 18.98 3.39
N GLY A 21 33.32 18.72 2.30
CA GLY A 21 33.26 17.42 1.63
C GLY A 21 32.51 16.33 2.41
N SER A 22 31.84 16.67 3.52
CA SER A 22 31.18 15.68 4.39
C SER A 22 29.90 16.19 5.04
N CYS A 23 28.93 15.30 5.26
CA CYS A 23 27.72 15.61 6.02
C CYS A 23 27.11 14.37 6.69
N ARG A 24 26.29 14.58 7.71
CA ARG A 24 25.60 13.48 8.41
C ARG A 24 24.27 13.16 7.71
N LEU A 25 24.17 11.95 7.18
CA LEU A 25 22.96 11.44 6.56
C LEU A 25 22.01 10.84 7.61
N THR A 26 20.72 11.12 7.45
CA THR A 26 19.64 10.54 8.24
C THR A 26 18.43 10.31 7.34
N CYS A 27 17.61 9.28 7.61
CA CYS A 27 16.42 9.01 6.80
C CYS A 27 15.46 10.21 6.70
N SER A 28 15.46 11.11 7.68
CA SER A 28 14.65 12.34 7.66
C SER A 28 15.18 13.42 6.72
N ASN A 29 16.50 13.52 6.50
CA ASN A 29 17.10 14.55 5.63
C ASN A 29 17.35 14.06 4.18
N ILE A 30 17.39 12.73 3.98
CA ILE A 30 17.66 12.12 2.68
C ILE A 30 16.71 12.58 1.57
N PRO A 31 15.37 12.67 1.77
CA PRO A 31 14.46 13.13 0.74
C PRO A 31 14.86 14.48 0.13
N GLY A 32 15.14 15.48 0.97
CA GLY A 32 15.57 16.80 0.51
C GLY A 32 16.98 16.77 -0.09
N LEU A 33 17.91 16.06 0.56
CA LEU A 33 19.31 16.00 0.11
C LEU A 33 19.48 15.31 -1.25
N ILE A 34 18.70 14.29 -1.56
CA ILE A 34 18.75 13.64 -2.88
C ILE A 34 18.32 14.62 -3.97
N CYS A 35 17.25 15.38 -3.73
CA CYS A 35 16.77 16.37 -4.68
C CYS A 35 17.78 17.51 -4.87
N ALA A 36 18.40 17.96 -3.78
CA ALA A 36 19.45 18.96 -3.83
C ALA A 36 20.71 18.44 -4.53
N ALA A 37 21.14 17.20 -4.25
CA ALA A 37 22.30 16.60 -4.88
C ALA A 37 22.10 16.42 -6.39
N GLU A 38 20.90 16.04 -6.84
CA GLU A 38 20.56 16.01 -8.27
C GLU A 38 20.56 17.42 -8.87
N HIS A 39 19.96 18.41 -8.19
CA HIS A 39 19.87 19.78 -8.69
C HIS A 39 21.25 20.45 -8.89
N TYR A 40 22.20 20.19 -7.99
CA TYR A 40 23.53 20.78 -8.03
C TYR A 40 24.61 19.86 -8.62
N ASP A 41 24.20 18.78 -9.30
CA ASP A 41 25.09 17.81 -9.95
C ASP A 41 26.19 17.25 -9.01
N LEU A 42 25.79 16.75 -7.83
CA LEU A 42 26.66 16.17 -6.81
C LEU A 42 26.50 14.63 -6.74
N PRO A 43 27.10 13.86 -7.68
CA PRO A 43 26.88 12.43 -7.81
C PRO A 43 27.35 11.62 -6.59
N ASP A 44 28.44 12.01 -5.94
CA ASP A 44 28.97 11.31 -4.77
C ASP A 44 28.02 11.42 -3.56
N LEU A 45 27.44 12.60 -3.34
CA LEU A 45 26.45 12.83 -2.29
C LEU A 45 25.17 12.06 -2.59
N LEU A 46 24.69 12.14 -3.84
CA LEU A 46 23.52 11.41 -4.31
C LEU A 46 23.68 9.89 -4.06
N GLN A 47 24.82 9.34 -4.44
CA GLN A 47 25.15 7.94 -4.23
C GLN A 47 25.22 7.58 -2.74
N ALA A 48 25.84 8.42 -1.91
CA ALA A 48 25.91 8.21 -0.46
C ALA A 48 24.51 8.20 0.18
N CYS A 49 23.61 9.10 -0.25
CA CYS A 49 22.22 9.15 0.20
C CYS A 49 21.48 7.85 -0.11
N PHE A 50 21.56 7.33 -1.34
CA PHE A 50 20.92 6.06 -1.71
C PHE A 50 21.48 4.87 -0.93
N ARG A 51 22.82 4.79 -0.77
CA ARG A 51 23.45 3.73 0.03
C ARG A 51 22.95 3.76 1.48
N HIS A 52 22.91 4.94 2.08
CA HIS A 52 22.43 5.11 3.45
C HIS A 52 20.94 4.76 3.57
N ALA A 53 20.10 5.24 2.64
CA ALA A 53 18.68 4.91 2.61
C ALA A 53 18.48 3.40 2.57
N LYS A 54 19.16 2.70 1.65
CA LYS A 54 19.06 1.24 1.50
C LYS A 54 19.48 0.47 2.76
N GLN A 55 20.49 0.94 3.47
CA GLN A 55 21.02 0.26 4.66
C GLN A 55 20.16 0.51 5.93
N TYR A 56 19.57 1.69 6.06
CA TYR A 56 18.93 2.13 7.30
C TYR A 56 17.42 2.36 7.19
N LEU A 57 16.79 1.97 6.08
CA LEU A 57 15.33 2.08 5.91
C LEU A 57 14.60 1.23 6.95
N ARG A 58 13.60 1.83 7.61
CA ARG A 58 12.76 1.15 8.60
C ARG A 58 11.30 1.56 8.47
N VAL A 59 10.40 0.69 8.91
CA VAL A 59 8.94 0.88 8.77
C VAL A 59 8.45 2.14 9.49
N GLU A 60 9.14 2.57 10.55
CA GLU A 60 8.76 3.75 11.32
C GLU A 60 8.95 5.05 10.52
N ILE A 61 9.95 5.11 9.63
CA ILE A 61 10.32 6.34 8.93
C ILE A 61 9.82 6.39 7.48
N VAL A 62 9.44 5.25 6.88
CA VAL A 62 9.06 5.22 5.45
C VAL A 62 7.86 6.13 5.13
N CYS A 63 6.87 6.23 6.02
CA CYS A 63 5.71 7.10 5.80
C CYS A 63 6.14 8.58 5.76
N VAL A 64 6.98 8.99 6.70
CA VAL A 64 7.52 10.36 6.76
C VAL A 64 8.35 10.67 5.52
N MET A 65 9.19 9.72 5.08
CA MET A 65 9.98 9.88 3.85
C MET A 65 9.11 10.01 2.61
N LEU A 66 8.07 9.18 2.45
CA LEU A 66 7.14 9.27 1.33
C LEU A 66 6.41 10.62 1.30
N SER A 67 5.95 11.12 2.45
CA SER A 67 5.35 12.44 2.55
C SER A 67 6.31 13.57 2.16
N ALA A 68 7.59 13.48 2.55
CA ALA A 68 8.58 14.48 2.16
C ALA A 68 8.88 14.44 0.65
N LEU A 69 8.92 13.25 0.05
CA LEU A 69 9.21 13.04 -1.37
C LEU A 69 8.07 13.48 -2.30
N GLU A 70 6.83 13.47 -1.82
CA GLU A 70 5.64 13.79 -2.63
C GLU A 70 5.77 15.11 -3.40
N ASN A 71 6.38 16.13 -2.80
CA ASN A 71 6.57 17.45 -3.42
C ASN A 71 7.69 17.48 -4.49
N TYR A 72 8.53 16.45 -4.54
CA TYR A 72 9.74 16.41 -5.38
C TYR A 72 9.66 15.42 -6.54
N CYS A 73 8.82 14.39 -6.45
CA CYS A 73 8.76 13.28 -7.42
C CYS A 73 8.56 13.72 -8.88
N TRP A 74 7.81 14.80 -9.11
CA TRP A 74 7.54 15.31 -10.46
C TRP A 74 8.72 16.05 -11.09
N ARG A 75 9.68 16.50 -10.27
CA ARG A 75 10.78 17.36 -10.71
C ARG A 75 12.13 16.65 -10.77
N TYR A 76 12.34 15.66 -9.90
CA TYR A 76 13.64 15.00 -9.73
C TYR A 76 13.53 13.49 -9.96
N THR A 77 14.39 12.95 -10.82
CA THR A 77 14.40 11.52 -11.16
C THR A 77 14.79 10.68 -9.95
N SER A 78 15.77 11.15 -9.19
CA SER A 78 16.26 10.47 -7.99
C SER A 78 15.21 10.41 -6.88
N ALA A 79 14.30 11.39 -6.80
CA ALA A 79 13.17 11.34 -5.89
C ALA A 79 12.24 10.18 -6.24
N SER A 80 11.92 10.03 -7.53
CA SER A 80 11.11 8.91 -8.04
C SER A 80 11.79 7.54 -7.83
N GLU A 81 13.11 7.45 -8.02
CA GLU A 81 13.89 6.25 -7.72
C GLU A 81 13.84 5.89 -6.23
N LEU A 82 13.99 6.89 -5.34
CA LEU A 82 13.90 6.67 -3.90
C LEU A 82 12.50 6.21 -3.50
N VAL A 83 11.43 6.80 -4.05
CA VAL A 83 10.06 6.33 -3.81
C VAL A 83 9.91 4.87 -4.23
N ASN A 84 10.38 4.49 -5.42
CA ASN A 84 10.33 3.09 -5.87
C ASN A 84 11.11 2.14 -4.94
N MET A 85 12.28 2.56 -4.45
CA MET A 85 13.06 1.80 -3.47
C MET A 85 12.28 1.61 -2.17
N ILE A 86 11.63 2.66 -1.67
CA ILE A 86 10.80 2.60 -0.46
C ILE A 86 9.59 1.67 -0.67
N LEU A 87 8.91 1.78 -1.83
CA LEU A 87 7.77 0.91 -2.16
C LEU A 87 8.18 -0.56 -2.24
N ALA A 88 9.32 -0.88 -2.84
CA ALA A 88 9.86 -2.25 -2.86
C ALA A 88 10.19 -2.77 -1.46
N PHE A 89 10.68 -1.92 -0.56
CA PHE A 89 10.89 -2.28 0.84
C PHE A 89 9.58 -2.58 1.58
N ILE A 90 8.51 -1.84 1.26
CA ILE A 90 7.18 -1.98 1.86
C ILE A 90 6.49 -3.28 1.41
N GLU A 91 6.74 -3.78 0.20
CA GLU A 91 6.05 -4.97 -0.34
C GLU A 91 6.08 -6.17 0.61
N THR A 92 7.22 -6.43 1.24
CA THR A 92 7.42 -7.54 2.20
C THR A 92 7.03 -7.18 3.64
N ARG A 93 6.68 -5.93 3.93
CA ARG A 93 6.45 -5.39 5.28
C ARG A 93 5.13 -4.64 5.45
N ALA A 94 4.22 -4.75 4.49
CA ALA A 94 2.96 -4.02 4.47
C ALA A 94 2.10 -4.23 5.73
N CYS A 95 2.09 -5.43 6.31
CA CYS A 95 1.39 -5.69 7.59
C CYS A 95 1.91 -4.82 8.75
N GLN A 96 3.22 -4.54 8.79
CA GLN A 96 3.81 -3.67 9.82
C GLN A 96 3.51 -2.20 9.50
N LEU A 97 3.56 -1.84 8.22
CA LEU A 97 3.24 -0.49 7.75
C LEU A 97 1.80 -0.07 8.11
N PHE A 98 0.82 -0.94 7.88
CA PHE A 98 -0.59 -0.62 8.16
C PHE A 98 -0.87 -0.38 9.65
N ARG A 99 -0.03 -0.92 10.55
CA ARG A 99 -0.12 -0.67 11.99
C ARG A 99 0.56 0.63 12.42
N ASN A 100 1.36 1.24 11.55
CA ASN A 100 2.05 2.48 11.85
C ASN A 100 1.04 3.65 11.79
N PRO A 101 0.88 4.45 12.86
CA PRO A 101 -0.02 5.61 12.84
C PRO A 101 0.34 6.63 11.75
N ASP A 102 1.59 6.66 11.32
CA ASP A 102 2.07 7.55 10.26
C ASP A 102 1.46 7.20 8.89
N PHE A 103 1.02 5.96 8.70
CA PHE A 103 0.30 5.54 7.49
C PHE A 103 -1.00 6.33 7.30
N LEU A 104 -1.74 6.60 8.38
CA LEU A 104 -2.99 7.36 8.34
C LEU A 104 -2.79 8.83 7.93
N ARG A 105 -1.57 9.36 8.06
CA ARG A 105 -1.21 10.73 7.68
C ARG A 105 -0.78 10.87 6.23
N LEU A 106 -0.47 9.77 5.53
CA LEU A 106 -0.10 9.77 4.11
C LEU A 106 -1.23 10.32 3.24
N SER A 107 -0.88 11.10 2.21
CA SER A 107 -1.82 11.58 1.19
C SER A 107 -2.50 10.44 0.43
N GLU A 108 -3.61 10.75 -0.24
CA GLU A 108 -4.33 9.74 -1.01
C GLU A 108 -3.48 9.16 -2.15
N SER A 109 -2.73 10.03 -2.84
CA SER A 109 -1.77 9.66 -3.88
C SER A 109 -0.76 8.64 -3.37
N MET A 110 -0.14 8.89 -2.21
CA MET A 110 0.84 7.98 -1.63
C MET A 110 0.20 6.64 -1.21
N VAL A 111 -1.00 6.67 -0.63
CA VAL A 111 -1.71 5.43 -0.28
C VAL A 111 -2.08 4.64 -1.53
N GLN A 112 -2.60 5.30 -2.58
CA GLN A 112 -2.88 4.64 -3.85
C GLN A 112 -1.62 3.97 -4.42
N MET A 113 -0.49 4.68 -4.43
CA MET A 113 0.79 4.13 -4.89
C MET A 113 1.19 2.87 -4.13
N ILE A 114 1.03 2.86 -2.79
CA ILE A 114 1.29 1.68 -1.96
C ILE A 114 0.32 0.54 -2.31
N MET A 115 -0.97 0.84 -2.43
CA MET A 115 -2.01 -0.16 -2.66
C MET A 115 -1.94 -0.81 -4.04
N CYS A 116 -1.46 -0.10 -5.06
CA CYS A 116 -1.22 -0.62 -6.40
C CYS A 116 -0.02 -1.59 -6.48
N ARG A 117 0.79 -1.72 -5.42
CA ARG A 117 1.92 -2.67 -5.39
C ARG A 117 1.47 -4.10 -5.10
N SER A 118 2.33 -5.04 -5.45
CA SER A 118 2.15 -6.46 -5.13
C SER A 118 2.61 -6.76 -3.70
N LEU A 119 1.90 -6.18 -2.72
CA LEU A 119 2.18 -6.37 -1.30
C LEU A 119 1.98 -7.84 -0.88
N GLU A 120 2.87 -8.38 -0.05
CA GLU A 120 2.82 -9.73 0.53
C GLU A 120 1.79 -9.82 1.68
N VAL A 121 0.56 -9.40 1.40
CA VAL A 121 -0.55 -9.40 2.35
C VAL A 121 -1.83 -9.83 1.65
N GLY A 122 -2.75 -10.44 2.40
CA GLY A 122 -4.06 -10.79 1.88
C GLY A 122 -4.82 -9.56 1.40
N GLU A 123 -5.61 -9.69 0.33
CA GLU A 123 -6.39 -8.59 -0.23
C GLU A 123 -7.41 -8.04 0.80
N ILE A 124 -7.89 -8.87 1.71
CA ILE A 124 -8.73 -8.42 2.83
C ILE A 124 -8.00 -7.42 3.75
N ARG A 125 -6.70 -7.63 4.01
CA ARG A 125 -5.89 -6.71 4.83
C ARG A 125 -5.67 -5.37 4.14
N LYS A 126 -5.49 -5.38 2.81
CA LYS A 126 -5.45 -4.13 2.03
C LYS A 126 -6.76 -3.38 2.15
N PHE A 127 -7.88 -4.08 2.01
CA PHE A 127 -9.20 -3.49 2.13
C PHE A 127 -9.45 -2.88 3.52
N GLU A 128 -9.12 -3.60 4.59
CA GLU A 128 -9.20 -3.08 5.97
C GLU A 128 -8.35 -1.81 6.15
N ALA A 129 -7.11 -1.82 5.67
CA ALA A 129 -6.21 -0.67 5.75
C ALA A 129 -6.72 0.54 4.94
N MET A 130 -7.29 0.32 3.76
CA MET A 130 -7.94 1.37 2.96
C MET A 130 -9.12 1.99 3.72
N MET A 131 -9.96 1.16 4.34
CA MET A 131 -11.09 1.65 5.13
C MET A 131 -10.64 2.44 6.35
N GLU A 132 -9.63 1.96 7.07
CA GLU A 132 -9.10 2.66 8.24
C GLU A 132 -8.55 4.04 7.86
N TRP A 133 -7.77 4.10 6.78
CA TRP A 133 -7.25 5.34 6.24
C TRP A 133 -8.37 6.29 5.77
N ALA A 134 -9.36 5.81 5.03
CA ALA A 134 -10.47 6.62 4.53
C ALA A 134 -11.32 7.18 5.68
N ASN A 135 -11.60 6.37 6.71
CA ASN A 135 -12.29 6.81 7.92
C ASN A 135 -11.50 7.89 8.68
N ASN A 136 -10.18 7.73 8.80
CA ASN A 136 -9.34 8.74 9.43
C ASN A 136 -9.40 10.07 8.66
N ARG A 137 -9.30 10.01 7.33
CA ARG A 137 -9.35 11.18 6.45
C ARG A 137 -10.63 11.99 6.59
N ILE A 138 -11.77 11.33 6.71
CA ILE A 138 -13.08 11.98 6.90
C ILE A 138 -13.19 12.59 8.29
N LYS A 139 -12.67 11.92 9.32
CA LYS A 139 -12.64 12.45 10.69
C LYS A 139 -11.82 13.74 10.79
N ASP A 140 -10.69 13.79 10.09
CA ASP A 140 -9.83 14.98 10.04
C ASP A 140 -10.46 16.13 9.23
N ARG A 141 -11.35 15.81 8.27
CA ARG A 141 -12.01 16.76 7.37
C ARG A 141 -13.45 17.11 7.76
N LYS A 142 -13.84 17.02 9.03
CA LYS A 142 -15.20 17.37 9.51
C LYS A 142 -15.71 18.80 9.19
N SER A 143 -14.93 19.63 8.48
CA SER A 143 -15.28 20.98 8.03
C SER A 143 -15.66 21.08 6.54
N THR A 144 -15.61 20.00 5.74
CA THR A 144 -16.02 20.05 4.31
C THR A 144 -17.54 20.07 4.17
N LYS A 145 -18.05 20.83 3.18
CA LYS A 145 -19.50 20.93 2.84
C LYS A 145 -20.09 19.65 2.23
N VAL A 146 -19.26 18.64 1.98
CA VAL A 146 -19.63 17.39 1.31
C VAL A 146 -20.08 16.38 2.37
N ASP A 147 -21.13 15.62 2.07
CA ASP A 147 -21.60 14.54 2.92
C ASP A 147 -20.47 13.52 3.18
N PRO A 148 -20.09 13.28 4.46
CA PRO A 148 -19.06 12.32 4.84
C PRO A 148 -19.25 10.92 4.25
N GLU A 149 -20.49 10.45 4.10
CA GLU A 149 -20.77 9.13 3.53
C GLU A 149 -20.47 9.07 2.03
N VAL A 150 -20.73 10.17 1.32
CA VAL A 150 -20.45 10.28 -0.11
C VAL A 150 -18.94 10.37 -0.35
N GLU A 151 -18.23 11.18 0.46
CA GLU A 151 -16.77 11.30 0.38
C GLU A 151 -16.09 9.95 0.66
N PHE A 152 -16.56 9.20 1.67
CA PHE A 152 -16.09 7.84 1.96
C PHE A 152 -16.21 6.91 0.76
N LYS A 153 -17.39 6.86 0.13
CA LYS A 153 -17.64 6.00 -1.02
C LYS A 153 -16.75 6.37 -2.21
N CYS A 154 -16.58 7.67 -2.50
CA CYS A 154 -15.72 8.13 -3.59
C CYS A 154 -14.23 7.81 -3.35
N ILE A 155 -13.75 7.92 -2.11
CA ILE A 155 -12.38 7.51 -1.75
C ILE A 155 -12.23 6.00 -1.92
N MET A 156 -13.14 5.22 -1.36
CA MET A 156 -13.08 3.76 -1.42
C MET A 156 -13.22 3.23 -2.85
N GLU A 157 -14.01 3.86 -3.71
CA GLU A 157 -14.12 3.50 -5.13
C GLU A 157 -12.77 3.70 -5.86
N ARG A 158 -12.03 4.75 -5.54
CA ARG A 158 -10.69 5.01 -6.11
C ARG A 158 -9.64 4.04 -5.57
N LEU A 159 -9.54 3.89 -4.25
CA LEU A 159 -8.57 3.00 -3.60
C LEU A 159 -8.78 1.53 -3.97
N SER A 160 -10.03 1.08 -4.05
CA SER A 160 -10.38 -0.33 -4.32
C SER A 160 -10.44 -0.69 -5.81
N LYS A 161 -10.09 0.22 -6.72
CA LYS A 161 -10.16 0.00 -8.17
C LYS A 161 -9.35 -1.24 -8.59
N ASP A 162 -8.12 -1.35 -8.10
CA ASP A 162 -7.19 -2.44 -8.45
C ASP A 162 -7.21 -3.60 -7.44
N LEU A 163 -8.09 -3.52 -6.43
CA LEU A 163 -8.23 -4.55 -5.40
C LEU A 163 -8.78 -5.84 -6.02
N LYS A 164 -8.08 -6.96 -5.77
CA LYS A 164 -8.43 -8.26 -6.33
C LYS A 164 -9.48 -8.94 -5.45
N LEU A 165 -10.73 -8.46 -5.54
CA LEU A 165 -11.87 -8.96 -4.75
C LEU A 165 -12.05 -10.48 -4.81
N HIS A 166 -11.77 -11.10 -5.97
CA HIS A 166 -11.85 -12.55 -6.13
C HIS A 166 -10.90 -13.35 -5.22
N LYS A 167 -9.84 -12.72 -4.69
CA LYS A 167 -8.92 -13.32 -3.72
C LYS A 167 -9.35 -13.13 -2.26
N ILE A 168 -10.40 -12.37 -1.99
CA ILE A 168 -11.02 -12.28 -0.66
C ILE A 168 -12.00 -13.43 -0.53
N THR A 169 -12.04 -14.10 0.62
CA THR A 169 -12.95 -15.25 0.79
C THR A 169 -14.42 -14.81 0.76
N PRO A 170 -15.35 -15.66 0.30
CA PRO A 170 -16.78 -15.35 0.32
C PRO A 170 -17.28 -14.93 1.71
N GLN A 171 -16.78 -15.59 2.76
CA GLN A 171 -17.14 -15.29 4.15
C GLN A 171 -16.70 -13.88 4.56
N GLU A 172 -15.48 -13.46 4.20
CA GLU A 172 -14.98 -12.11 4.49
C GLU A 172 -15.69 -11.06 3.64
N LEU A 173 -16.02 -11.36 2.38
CA LEU A 173 -16.82 -10.46 1.54
C LEU A 173 -18.19 -10.17 2.19
N ILE A 174 -18.86 -11.19 2.72
CA ILE A 174 -20.18 -11.04 3.34
C ILE A 174 -20.08 -10.40 4.74
N ARG A 175 -19.08 -10.76 5.54
CA ARG A 175 -18.96 -10.30 6.93
C ARG A 175 -18.31 -8.94 7.10
N ILE A 176 -17.39 -8.57 6.20
CA ILE A 176 -16.56 -7.36 6.33
C ILE A 176 -16.86 -6.37 5.21
N VAL A 177 -16.77 -6.81 3.94
CA VAL A 177 -16.87 -5.90 2.78
C VAL A 177 -18.29 -5.41 2.56
N LEU A 178 -19.28 -6.31 2.54
CA LEU A 178 -20.69 -5.97 2.29
C LEU A 178 -21.27 -4.99 3.33
N PRO A 179 -21.10 -5.19 4.66
CA PRO A 179 -21.67 -4.28 5.65
C PRO A 179 -20.99 -2.90 5.66
N SER A 180 -19.75 -2.81 5.18
CA SER A 180 -18.99 -1.55 5.13
C SER A 180 -19.58 -0.52 4.16
N LYS A 181 -20.38 -0.97 3.17
CA LYS A 181 -20.92 -0.14 2.06
C LYS A 181 -19.83 0.62 1.27
N ALA A 182 -18.57 0.21 1.38
CA ALA A 182 -17.43 0.83 0.71
C ALA A 182 -17.35 0.45 -0.79
N ILE A 183 -17.90 -0.71 -1.15
CA ILE A 183 -17.93 -1.23 -2.52
C ILE A 183 -19.39 -1.47 -2.90
N LYS A 184 -19.74 -1.18 -4.16
CA LYS A 184 -21.08 -1.39 -4.70
C LYS A 184 -21.48 -2.86 -4.61
N ASN A 185 -22.73 -3.11 -4.19
CA ASN A 185 -23.23 -4.47 -4.01
C ASN A 185 -23.18 -5.28 -5.30
N GLU A 186 -23.39 -4.67 -6.48
CA GLU A 186 -23.29 -5.37 -7.76
C GLU A 186 -21.91 -6.00 -7.95
N ARG A 187 -20.83 -5.23 -7.70
CA ARG A 187 -19.44 -5.70 -7.84
C ARG A 187 -19.11 -6.84 -6.86
N ILE A 188 -19.69 -6.82 -5.66
CA ILE A 188 -19.53 -7.90 -4.67
C ILE A 188 -20.25 -9.16 -5.16
N LEU A 189 -21.50 -9.04 -5.62
CA LEU A 189 -22.29 -10.15 -6.13
C LEU A 189 -21.65 -10.79 -7.37
N GLU A 190 -21.18 -9.99 -8.32
CA GLU A 190 -20.42 -10.46 -9.49
C GLU A 190 -19.17 -11.25 -9.08
N THR A 191 -18.46 -10.77 -8.06
CA THR A 191 -17.29 -11.48 -7.51
C THR A 191 -17.67 -12.82 -6.92
N LEU A 192 -18.76 -12.89 -6.15
CA LEU A 192 -19.24 -14.14 -5.55
C LEU A 192 -19.68 -15.15 -6.61
N VAL A 193 -20.37 -14.69 -7.66
CA VAL A 193 -20.75 -15.53 -8.81
C VAL A 193 -19.50 -16.06 -9.52
N TYR A 194 -18.50 -15.20 -9.76
CA TYR A 194 -17.23 -15.62 -10.34
C TYR A 194 -16.52 -16.67 -9.48
N GLN A 195 -16.47 -16.49 -8.16
CA GLN A 195 -15.88 -17.44 -7.21
C GLN A 195 -16.59 -18.80 -7.20
N ALA A 196 -17.93 -18.79 -7.29
CA ALA A 196 -18.73 -20.01 -7.37
C ALA A 196 -18.47 -20.78 -8.69
N ASN A 197 -18.43 -20.07 -9.81
CA ASN A 197 -18.23 -20.66 -11.15
C ASN A 197 -16.81 -21.19 -11.35
N SER A 198 -15.81 -20.49 -10.81
CA SER A 198 -14.39 -20.89 -10.91
C SER A 198 -14.01 -22.03 -9.97
N GLY A 199 -14.87 -22.35 -8.99
CA GLY A 199 -14.58 -23.39 -8.00
C GLY A 199 -13.44 -23.06 -7.04
N ILE A 200 -12.93 -21.82 -7.05
CA ILE A 200 -11.79 -21.38 -6.20
C ILE A 200 -12.05 -21.64 -4.71
N TYR A 201 -13.31 -21.52 -4.29
CA TYR A 201 -13.77 -21.76 -2.93
C TYR A 201 -14.84 -22.85 -2.87
N ARG A 202 -14.85 -23.80 -3.82
CA ARG A 202 -15.67 -25.01 -3.63
C ARG A 202 -15.30 -25.58 -2.28
N ASN A 203 -16.27 -25.66 -1.37
CA ASN A 203 -16.15 -26.49 -0.19
C ASN A 203 -15.77 -27.88 -0.72
N VAL A 204 -14.50 -28.24 -0.59
CA VAL A 204 -14.11 -29.64 -0.61
C VAL A 204 -14.70 -30.17 0.69
N ASP A 205 -15.98 -30.53 0.65
CA ASP A 205 -16.55 -31.45 1.60
C ASP A 205 -15.81 -32.77 1.35
N SER A 206 -14.61 -32.85 1.90
CA SER A 206 -13.76 -34.04 1.92
C SER A 206 -14.54 -35.24 2.44
N TYR A 207 -15.56 -34.99 3.27
CA TYR A 207 -16.56 -35.96 3.70
C TYR A 207 -17.50 -36.45 2.58
N LEU A 208 -18.01 -35.57 1.70
CA LEU A 208 -18.84 -35.97 0.57
C LEU A 208 -18.03 -36.68 -0.51
N GLU A 209 -16.81 -36.23 -0.79
CA GLU A 209 -15.91 -36.92 -1.72
C GLU A 209 -15.47 -38.29 -1.18
N ALA A 210 -15.19 -38.40 0.13
CA ALA A 210 -14.90 -39.68 0.77
C ALA A 210 -16.13 -40.61 0.80
N TYR A 211 -17.33 -40.07 0.96
CA TYR A 211 -18.57 -40.83 0.88
C TYR A 211 -18.83 -41.33 -0.55
N GLN A 212 -18.68 -40.47 -1.56
CA GLN A 212 -18.82 -40.84 -2.97
C GLN A 212 -17.80 -41.91 -3.40
N LYS A 213 -16.54 -41.81 -2.95
CA LYS A 213 -15.53 -42.84 -3.17
C LYS A 213 -15.87 -44.18 -2.50
N LYS A 214 -16.46 -44.15 -1.30
CA LYS A 214 -16.91 -45.38 -0.61
C LYS A 214 -18.09 -46.04 -1.32
N VAL A 215 -19.04 -45.25 -1.82
CA VAL A 215 -20.21 -45.76 -2.56
C VAL A 215 -19.79 -46.38 -3.90
N GLN A 216 -18.91 -45.72 -4.67
CA GLN A 216 -18.39 -46.29 -5.93
C GLN A 216 -17.61 -47.60 -5.73
N ASN A 217 -16.82 -47.69 -4.65
CA ASN A 217 -16.11 -48.93 -4.34
C ASN A 217 -17.06 -50.05 -3.91
N GLN A 218 -18.20 -49.76 -3.28
CA GLN A 218 -19.19 -50.78 -2.90
C GLN A 218 -19.97 -51.33 -4.10
N GLU A 219 -20.35 -50.48 -5.06
CA GLU A 219 -21.02 -50.93 -6.30
C GLU A 219 -20.10 -51.80 -7.18
N SER A 220 -18.78 -51.70 -7.00
CA SER A 220 -17.80 -52.53 -7.71
C SER A 220 -17.74 -53.98 -7.20
N PHE A 221 -18.23 -54.25 -5.98
CA PHE A 221 -18.21 -55.59 -5.39
C PHE A 221 -19.51 -56.39 -5.62
N ASP A 222 -20.59 -55.75 -6.06
CA ASP A 222 -21.88 -56.42 -6.32
C ASP A 222 -22.06 -56.93 -7.77
N CYS A 223 -21.06 -56.78 -8.64
CA CYS A 223 -21.05 -57.32 -10.01
C CYS A 223 -20.08 -58.51 -10.23
N GLY A 224 -19.64 -59.19 -9.16
CA GLY A 224 -18.80 -60.38 -9.24
C GLY A 224 -19.50 -61.60 -8.64
N LEU A 225 -20.13 -62.40 -9.51
CA LEU A 225 -20.42 -63.83 -9.31
C LEU A 225 -19.15 -64.62 -8.94
#